data_AF-A0A7S1W6T1-F1
#
_entry.id   AF-A0A7S1W6T1-F1
#
_cell.length_a   1.000
_cell.length_b   1.000
_cell.length_c   1.000
_cell.angle_alpha   90.00
_cell.angle_beta   90.00
_cell.angle_gamma   90.00
#
_symmetry.space_group_name_H-M   'P 1'
#
loop_
_entity.id
_entity.type
_entity.pdbx_description
1 polymer ?
#
loop_
_entity_poly.entity_id
_entity_poly.type
_entity_poly.pdbx_seq_one_letter_code
_entity_poly.pdbx_strand_id
1 'polypeptide(L)'
;EVAKVTRRIVVLMQVPGQVLTPWRDSVQAILAMFLGGQTTGDAWADVLFGDRAPSGRLPVMMPAGEADSIDVSTNMAIPYSEGLKTSYRNKDFKAAFPFGHGLTYTTFGYSKGQKMPCSGGAAGDLCLNVTIRNEGKVAAKTVPQVYLEFPPEAGHPAPFLKGFQKTPVILPGESQEMVFHLTDQELRYYDPHLEKWARPASVTALIGESAKDIRASVPLEVSGGSSGWTFWIVLALLLALGAVVVISLAVRHARRRSARDEGMLSGQCGEDTSDEDSYSSSNDDSSAA
;
A
#
# COMPACT_ATOMS: atom_id res chain seq x y z
N GLU A 1 -34.94 -5.58 -31.83
CA GLU A 1 -35.83 -6.66 -32.32
C GLU A 1 -35.81 -7.93 -31.49
N VAL A 2 -34.68 -8.64 -31.30
CA VAL A 2 -34.65 -9.92 -30.54
C VAL A 2 -35.21 -9.79 -29.12
N ALA A 3 -34.87 -8.72 -28.39
CA ALA A 3 -35.39 -8.44 -27.04
C ALA A 3 -36.91 -8.21 -26.97
N LYS A 4 -37.58 -7.99 -28.10
CA LYS A 4 -39.04 -7.87 -28.14
C LYS A 4 -39.75 -9.23 -28.09
N VAL A 5 -39.07 -10.31 -28.51
CA VAL A 5 -39.68 -11.65 -28.63
C VAL A 5 -39.22 -12.62 -27.54
N THR A 6 -38.11 -12.34 -26.85
CA THR A 6 -37.61 -13.19 -25.77
C THR A 6 -36.88 -12.38 -24.69
N ARG A 7 -36.92 -12.90 -23.46
CA ARG A 7 -36.23 -12.38 -22.27
C ARG A 7 -35.03 -13.24 -21.87
N ARG A 8 -34.56 -14.14 -22.74
CA ARG A 8 -33.37 -14.98 -22.52
C ARG A 8 -32.38 -14.72 -23.64
N ILE A 9 -31.56 -13.69 -23.44
CA ILE A 9 -30.62 -13.17 -24.41
C ILE A 9 -29.27 -13.03 -23.73
N VAL A 10 -28.29 -13.69 -24.34
CA VAL A 10 -26.88 -13.54 -24.03
C VAL A 10 -26.22 -12.93 -25.26
N VAL A 11 -25.50 -11.83 -25.09
CA VAL A 11 -24.77 -11.18 -26.17
C VAL A 11 -23.28 -11.51 -26.04
N LEU A 12 -22.72 -12.07 -27.12
CA LEU A 12 -21.29 -12.31 -27.26
C LEU A 12 -20.68 -11.19 -28.10
N MET A 13 -19.93 -10.31 -27.47
CA MET A 13 -19.30 -9.17 -28.12
C MET A 13 -17.87 -9.51 -28.53
N GLN A 14 -17.61 -9.47 -29.83
CA GLN A 14 -16.26 -9.41 -30.40
C GLN A 14 -16.05 -8.03 -31.01
N VAL A 15 -15.25 -7.21 -30.34
CA VAL A 15 -15.09 -5.79 -30.65
C VAL A 15 -13.62 -5.39 -30.54
N PRO A 16 -13.13 -4.45 -31.36
CA PRO A 16 -11.72 -4.06 -31.34
C PRO A 16 -11.34 -3.19 -30.13
N GLY A 17 -12.33 -2.65 -29.41
CA GLY A 17 -12.11 -1.71 -28.32
C GLY A 17 -13.40 -1.27 -27.65
N GLN A 18 -13.46 0.01 -27.28
CA GLN A 18 -14.63 0.61 -26.66
C GLN A 18 -15.80 0.64 -27.65
N VAL A 19 -16.99 0.25 -27.20
CA VAL A 19 -18.23 0.35 -28.00
C VAL A 19 -19.39 0.78 -27.12
N LEU A 20 -20.37 1.45 -27.74
CA LEU A 20 -21.63 1.75 -27.07
C LEU A 20 -22.52 0.53 -26.98
N THR A 21 -23.19 0.41 -25.84
CA THR A 21 -24.13 -0.68 -25.55
C THR A 21 -25.48 -0.12 -25.08
N PRO A 22 -26.21 0.64 -25.93
CA PRO A 22 -27.50 1.24 -25.54
C PRO A 22 -28.59 0.19 -25.26
N TRP A 23 -28.38 -1.04 -25.74
CA TRP A 23 -29.26 -2.19 -25.56
C TRP A 23 -28.95 -3.01 -24.30
N ARG A 24 -27.93 -2.65 -23.51
CA ARG A 24 -27.42 -3.48 -22.39
C ARG A 24 -28.47 -3.84 -21.34
N ASP A 25 -29.42 -2.94 -21.09
CA ASP A 25 -30.50 -3.15 -20.10
C ASP A 25 -31.62 -4.06 -20.63
N SER A 26 -31.56 -4.45 -21.91
CA SER A 26 -32.53 -5.33 -22.56
C SER A 26 -32.09 -6.79 -22.65
N VAL A 27 -30.90 -7.13 -22.14
CA VAL A 27 -30.31 -8.48 -22.21
C VAL A 27 -29.91 -8.98 -20.82
N GLN A 28 -29.76 -10.28 -20.67
CA GLN A 28 -29.56 -10.91 -19.36
C GLN A 28 -28.07 -11.11 -19.05
N ALA A 29 -27.26 -11.29 -20.09
CA ALA A 29 -25.81 -11.37 -19.95
C ALA A 29 -25.11 -10.79 -21.17
N ILE A 30 -23.94 -10.22 -20.92
CA ILE A 30 -23.05 -9.70 -21.93
C ILE A 30 -21.67 -10.27 -21.64
N LEU A 31 -21.11 -10.95 -22.60
CA LEU A 31 -19.73 -11.42 -22.54
C LEU A 31 -18.96 -10.69 -23.62
N ALA A 32 -17.84 -10.07 -23.25
CA ALA A 32 -16.98 -9.37 -24.18
C ALA A 32 -15.64 -10.10 -24.28
N MET A 33 -15.27 -10.46 -25.50
CA MET A 33 -13.97 -11.01 -25.85
C MET A 33 -13.52 -10.27 -27.09
N PHE A 34 -12.55 -9.35 -26.95
CA PHE A 34 -12.16 -8.40 -27.99
C PHE A 34 -11.95 -9.03 -29.39
N LEU A 35 -10.72 -9.41 -29.71
CA LEU A 35 -10.40 -10.18 -30.91
C LEU A 35 -9.73 -11.47 -30.43
N GLY A 36 -10.53 -12.51 -30.20
CA GLY A 36 -10.10 -13.75 -29.53
C GLY A 36 -9.27 -14.72 -30.37
N GLY A 37 -8.99 -14.39 -31.63
CA GLY A 37 -8.21 -15.23 -32.54
C GLY A 37 -8.94 -16.51 -32.97
N GLN A 38 -8.19 -17.44 -33.56
CA GLN A 38 -8.73 -18.61 -34.27
C GLN A 38 -9.49 -19.61 -33.38
N THR A 39 -9.22 -19.66 -32.07
CA THR A 39 -9.86 -20.60 -31.12
C THR A 39 -11.00 -19.97 -30.33
N THR A 40 -11.56 -18.85 -30.81
CA THR A 40 -12.60 -18.15 -30.05
C THR A 40 -13.89 -18.98 -29.88
N GLY A 41 -14.21 -19.87 -30.82
CA GLY A 41 -15.37 -20.75 -30.71
C GLY A 41 -15.31 -21.62 -29.44
N ASP A 42 -14.17 -22.28 -29.23
CA ASP A 42 -13.92 -23.12 -28.05
C ASP A 42 -13.93 -22.28 -26.76
N ALA A 43 -13.30 -21.10 -26.79
CA ALA A 43 -13.29 -20.20 -25.65
C ALA A 43 -14.70 -19.71 -25.26
N TRP A 44 -15.59 -19.50 -26.25
CA TRP A 44 -16.99 -19.18 -25.97
C TRP A 44 -17.75 -20.36 -25.36
N ALA A 45 -17.54 -21.56 -25.89
CA ALA A 45 -18.19 -22.77 -25.35
C ALA A 45 -17.78 -22.99 -23.88
N ASP A 46 -16.48 -22.99 -23.59
CA ASP A 46 -15.93 -23.15 -22.23
C ASP A 46 -16.62 -22.23 -21.22
N VAL A 47 -16.78 -20.95 -21.60
CA VAL A 47 -17.36 -19.94 -20.71
C VAL A 47 -18.87 -20.08 -20.64
N LEU A 48 -19.58 -20.17 -21.77
CA LEU A 48 -21.05 -20.21 -21.79
C LEU A 48 -21.63 -21.41 -21.06
N PHE A 49 -20.98 -22.57 -21.17
CA PHE A 49 -21.46 -23.81 -20.54
C PHE A 49 -20.88 -24.03 -19.13
N GLY A 50 -19.98 -23.14 -18.68
CA GLY A 50 -19.48 -23.16 -17.31
C GLY A 50 -18.30 -24.09 -17.07
N ASP A 51 -17.72 -24.69 -18.11
CA ASP A 51 -16.47 -25.46 -18.02
C ASP A 51 -15.33 -24.59 -17.47
N ARG A 52 -15.38 -23.28 -17.75
CA ARG A 52 -14.53 -22.27 -17.11
C ARG A 52 -15.30 -21.02 -16.71
N ALA A 53 -15.10 -20.59 -15.47
CA ALA A 53 -15.60 -19.28 -15.02
C ALA A 53 -14.83 -18.14 -15.71
N PRO A 54 -15.52 -17.09 -16.20
CA PRO A 54 -14.85 -15.93 -16.77
C PRO A 54 -14.05 -15.21 -15.68
N SER A 55 -12.85 -14.76 -16.04
CA SER A 55 -11.94 -14.04 -15.13
C SER A 55 -11.24 -12.86 -15.81
N GLY A 56 -11.79 -12.39 -16.94
CA GLY A 56 -11.32 -11.20 -17.64
C GLY A 56 -11.67 -9.93 -16.88
N ARG A 57 -10.88 -8.88 -17.09
CA ARG A 57 -11.15 -7.52 -16.60
C ARG A 57 -10.98 -6.56 -17.76
N LEU A 58 -11.85 -5.57 -17.84
CA LEU A 58 -11.79 -4.58 -18.89
C LEU A 58 -10.52 -3.71 -18.75
N PRO A 59 -9.61 -3.70 -19.75
CA PRO A 59 -8.47 -2.80 -19.76
C PRO A 59 -8.84 -1.37 -20.18
N VAL A 60 -10.09 -1.15 -20.58
CA VAL A 60 -10.65 0.13 -21.01
C VAL A 60 -12.04 0.29 -20.41
N MET A 61 -12.45 1.51 -20.09
CA MET A 61 -13.84 1.79 -19.74
C MET A 61 -14.73 1.68 -20.99
N MET A 62 -15.91 1.07 -20.91
CA MET A 62 -16.92 1.16 -21.96
C MET A 62 -17.82 2.38 -21.70
N PRO A 63 -17.92 3.35 -22.63
CA PRO A 63 -18.69 4.57 -22.41
C PRO A 63 -20.20 4.31 -22.36
N ALA A 64 -20.94 5.13 -21.61
CA ALA A 64 -22.41 5.06 -21.59
C ALA A 64 -23.03 5.72 -22.83
N GLY A 65 -22.42 6.79 -23.35
CA GLY A 65 -22.73 7.47 -24.60
C GLY A 65 -21.48 8.10 -25.24
N GLU A 66 -21.63 8.68 -26.44
CA GLU A 66 -20.50 9.29 -27.17
C GLU A 66 -19.81 10.41 -26.37
N ALA A 67 -20.58 11.19 -25.61
CA ALA A 67 -20.08 12.28 -24.76
C ALA A 67 -19.23 11.79 -23.55
N ASP A 68 -19.19 10.48 -23.29
CA ASP A 68 -18.39 9.87 -22.22
C ASP A 68 -17.02 9.38 -22.74
N SER A 69 -16.54 10.01 -23.81
CA SER A 69 -15.25 9.75 -24.45
C SER A 69 -14.53 11.07 -24.73
N ILE A 70 -13.23 10.99 -25.05
CA ILE A 70 -12.46 12.18 -25.43
C ILE A 70 -12.91 12.60 -26.83
N ASP A 71 -13.23 13.88 -27.00
CA ASP A 71 -13.62 14.43 -28.29
C ASP A 71 -12.51 14.22 -29.32
N VAL A 72 -12.89 13.58 -30.43
CA VAL A 72 -11.97 13.36 -31.54
C VAL A 72 -11.94 14.61 -32.42
N SER A 73 -10.74 15.15 -32.65
CA SER A 73 -10.53 16.25 -33.59
C SER A 73 -9.93 15.73 -34.89
N THR A 74 -10.36 16.30 -36.02
CA THR A 74 -9.78 16.04 -37.34
C THR A 74 -8.66 17.02 -37.69
N ASN A 75 -8.29 17.91 -36.77
CA ASN A 75 -7.22 18.88 -36.99
C ASN A 75 -5.85 18.19 -37.01
N MET A 76 -4.90 18.76 -37.76
CA MET A 76 -3.51 18.30 -37.80
C MET A 76 -2.79 18.46 -36.45
N ALA A 77 -3.14 19.49 -35.69
CA ALA A 77 -2.64 19.71 -34.34
C ALA A 77 -3.78 19.44 -33.34
N ILE A 78 -3.59 18.43 -32.50
CA ILE A 78 -4.59 18.01 -31.51
C ILE A 78 -3.98 18.25 -30.12
N PRO A 79 -4.33 19.36 -29.43
CA PRO A 79 -3.91 19.56 -28.05
C PRO A 79 -4.64 18.59 -27.13
N TYR A 80 -3.91 17.96 -26.21
CA TYR A 80 -4.46 17.01 -25.23
C TYR A 80 -5.05 17.79 -24.05
N SER A 81 -6.13 18.52 -24.35
CA SER A 81 -6.78 19.47 -23.43
C SER A 81 -7.40 18.79 -22.20
N GLU A 82 -7.70 17.49 -22.30
CA GLU A 82 -8.19 16.65 -21.21
C GLU A 82 -7.12 16.38 -20.14
N GLY A 83 -5.84 16.52 -20.47
CA GLY A 83 -4.72 16.25 -19.57
C GLY A 83 -4.82 14.86 -18.92
N LEU A 84 -4.85 14.80 -17.59
CA LEU A 84 -4.95 13.53 -16.85
C LEU A 84 -6.36 12.93 -16.82
N LYS A 85 -7.39 13.65 -17.28
CA LYS A 85 -8.79 13.21 -17.29
C LYS A 85 -9.08 12.29 -18.48
N THR A 86 -8.35 11.19 -18.57
CA THR A 86 -8.52 10.17 -19.62
C THR A 86 -9.28 8.95 -19.09
N SER A 87 -10.22 8.41 -19.87
CA SER A 87 -10.95 7.18 -19.52
C SER A 87 -11.57 7.26 -18.12
N TYR A 88 -11.41 6.23 -17.28
CA TYR A 88 -11.92 6.17 -15.90
C TYR A 88 -11.40 7.28 -14.98
N ARG A 89 -10.35 8.01 -15.37
CA ARG A 89 -9.80 9.12 -14.59
C ARG A 89 -10.62 10.39 -14.75
N ASN A 90 -11.46 10.47 -15.78
CA ASN A 90 -12.43 11.53 -15.89
C ASN A 90 -13.66 11.19 -15.04
N LYS A 91 -13.89 11.97 -13.97
CA LYS A 91 -15.05 11.79 -13.09
C LYS A 91 -16.38 12.18 -13.74
N ASP A 92 -16.33 12.98 -14.80
CA ASP A 92 -17.50 13.48 -15.52
C ASP A 92 -18.03 12.42 -16.52
N PHE A 93 -17.18 11.50 -16.97
CA PHE A 93 -17.56 10.41 -17.87
C PHE A 93 -18.38 9.34 -17.15
N LYS A 94 -19.50 8.95 -17.78
CA LYS A 94 -20.36 7.85 -17.35
C LYS A 94 -19.94 6.55 -18.01
N ALA A 95 -19.68 5.53 -17.19
CA ALA A 95 -19.34 4.21 -17.67
C ALA A 95 -20.58 3.33 -17.80
N ALA A 96 -20.79 2.73 -18.97
CA ALA A 96 -21.64 1.55 -19.08
C ALA A 96 -20.98 0.37 -18.35
N PHE A 97 -19.66 0.20 -18.56
CA PHE A 97 -18.84 -0.74 -17.83
C PHE A 97 -17.52 -0.06 -17.43
N PRO A 98 -17.20 0.06 -16.13
CA PRO A 98 -16.04 0.80 -15.68
C PRO A 98 -14.73 0.08 -16.01
N PHE A 99 -13.62 0.84 -16.00
CA PHE A 99 -12.29 0.24 -16.10
C PHE A 99 -12.07 -0.80 -15.01
N GLY A 100 -11.44 -1.91 -15.37
CA GLY A 100 -11.21 -3.05 -14.49
C GLY A 100 -12.45 -3.91 -14.23
N HIS A 101 -13.63 -3.55 -14.75
CA HIS A 101 -14.85 -4.35 -14.55
C HIS A 101 -14.76 -5.73 -15.21
N GLY A 102 -15.32 -6.73 -14.55
CA GLY A 102 -15.45 -8.08 -15.08
C GLY A 102 -16.19 -8.95 -14.08
N LEU A 103 -17.24 -9.62 -14.53
CA LEU A 103 -17.99 -10.56 -13.69
C LEU A 103 -17.41 -11.97 -13.80
N THR A 104 -17.81 -12.80 -12.85
CA THR A 104 -17.49 -14.24 -12.80
C THR A 104 -18.71 -15.01 -12.29
N TYR A 105 -18.65 -16.34 -12.30
CA TYR A 105 -19.78 -17.20 -11.90
C TYR A 105 -19.89 -17.43 -10.39
N THR A 106 -19.04 -16.76 -9.62
CA THR A 106 -19.05 -16.77 -8.16
C THR A 106 -18.93 -15.36 -7.61
N THR A 107 -19.07 -15.20 -6.31
CA THR A 107 -18.85 -13.94 -5.59
C THR A 107 -17.61 -14.05 -4.73
N PHE A 108 -16.88 -12.94 -4.62
CA PHE A 108 -15.69 -12.85 -3.77
C PHE A 108 -15.92 -11.83 -2.67
N GLY A 109 -15.52 -12.15 -1.45
CA GLY A 109 -15.43 -11.25 -0.30
C GLY A 109 -14.00 -10.75 -0.12
N TYR A 110 -13.84 -9.53 0.41
CA TYR A 110 -12.54 -8.89 0.63
C TYR A 110 -12.41 -8.53 2.11
N SER A 111 -11.24 -8.76 2.69
CA SER A 111 -10.93 -8.18 4.00
C SER A 111 -10.71 -6.66 3.90
N LYS A 112 -10.63 -5.97 5.04
CA LYS A 112 -10.45 -4.50 5.08
C LYS A 112 -9.14 -4.00 4.46
N GLY A 113 -8.21 -4.91 4.17
CA GLY A 113 -6.85 -4.57 3.77
C GLY A 113 -6.03 -3.97 4.92
N GLN A 114 -4.72 -4.18 4.91
CA GLN A 114 -3.83 -3.58 5.91
C GLN A 114 -2.42 -3.36 5.37
N LYS A 115 -1.76 -2.31 5.85
CA LYS A 115 -0.33 -2.12 5.64
C LYS A 115 0.44 -3.21 6.37
N MET A 116 1.46 -3.77 5.73
CA MET A 116 2.36 -4.75 6.32
C MET A 116 3.82 -4.43 5.96
N PRO A 117 4.80 -4.97 6.71
CA PRO A 117 6.20 -4.89 6.32
C PRO A 117 6.45 -5.55 4.96
N CYS A 118 7.32 -4.96 4.14
CA CYS A 118 7.75 -5.57 2.89
C CYS A 118 8.89 -6.58 3.14
N SER A 119 8.71 -7.83 2.74
CA SER A 119 9.78 -8.82 2.73
C SER A 119 10.76 -8.52 1.58
N GLY A 120 11.92 -7.94 1.90
CA GLY A 120 12.95 -7.62 0.90
C GLY A 120 12.70 -6.35 0.06
N GLY A 121 11.78 -5.48 0.49
CA GLY A 121 11.53 -4.20 -0.17
C GLY A 121 12.62 -3.16 0.10
N ALA A 122 12.75 -2.18 -0.78
CA ALA A 122 13.65 -1.05 -0.58
C ALA A 122 13.12 -0.10 0.50
N ALA A 123 14.01 0.74 1.06
CA ALA A 123 13.62 1.76 2.01
C ALA A 123 12.60 2.72 1.39
N GLY A 124 11.42 2.84 2.01
CA GLY A 124 10.33 3.69 1.54
C GLY A 124 9.28 2.98 0.69
N ASP A 125 9.42 1.68 0.44
CA ASP A 125 8.35 0.88 -0.17
C ASP A 125 7.21 0.63 0.84
N LEU A 126 6.00 0.41 0.32
CA LEU A 126 4.83 0.07 1.10
C LEU A 126 4.24 -1.25 0.61
N CYS A 127 3.89 -2.15 1.53
CA CYS A 127 3.22 -3.39 1.21
C CYS A 127 1.82 -3.41 1.82
N LEU A 128 0.85 -3.83 1.01
CA LEU A 128 -0.55 -3.96 1.38
C LEU A 128 -0.94 -5.42 1.32
N ASN A 129 -1.57 -5.90 2.37
CA ASN A 129 -2.19 -7.21 2.42
C ASN A 129 -3.69 -7.09 2.24
N VAL A 130 -4.29 -8.01 1.48
CA VAL A 130 -5.74 -8.24 1.48
C VAL A 130 -6.02 -9.74 1.37
N THR A 131 -7.02 -10.21 2.10
CA THR A 131 -7.51 -11.59 1.99
C THR A 131 -8.77 -11.59 1.14
N ILE A 132 -8.81 -12.47 0.15
CA ILE A 132 -9.95 -12.64 -0.74
C ILE A 132 -10.54 -14.01 -0.50
N ARG A 133 -11.85 -14.07 -0.28
CA ARG A 133 -12.57 -15.32 -0.03
C ARG A 133 -13.55 -15.59 -1.15
N ASN A 134 -13.59 -16.81 -1.67
CA ASN A 134 -14.69 -17.22 -2.55
C ASN A 134 -15.92 -17.52 -1.69
N GLU A 135 -16.95 -16.69 -1.82
CA GLU A 135 -18.18 -16.78 -1.03
C GLU A 135 -19.32 -17.48 -1.77
N GLY A 136 -19.15 -17.72 -3.07
CA GLY A 136 -20.14 -18.43 -3.87
C GLY A 136 -19.86 -19.93 -3.97
N LYS A 137 -20.43 -20.55 -5.00
CA LYS A 137 -20.48 -22.02 -5.17
C LYS A 137 -19.60 -22.55 -6.29
N VAL A 138 -18.98 -21.67 -7.07
CA VAL A 138 -18.19 -22.03 -8.26
C VAL A 138 -16.73 -21.68 -8.01
N ALA A 139 -15.82 -22.60 -8.32
CA ALA A 139 -14.39 -22.33 -8.28
C ALA A 139 -14.03 -21.31 -9.38
N ALA A 140 -13.34 -20.23 -9.03
CA ALA A 140 -13.02 -19.17 -9.98
C ALA A 140 -11.75 -18.42 -9.58
N LYS A 141 -11.30 -17.55 -10.50
CA LYS A 141 -10.21 -16.59 -10.26
C LYS A 141 -10.80 -15.19 -10.21
N THR A 142 -10.16 -14.31 -9.44
CA THR A 142 -10.45 -12.88 -9.48
C THR A 142 -9.18 -12.05 -9.66
N VAL A 143 -9.33 -10.74 -9.86
CA VAL A 143 -8.21 -9.82 -10.08
C VAL A 143 -8.43 -8.59 -9.19
N PRO A 144 -7.99 -8.65 -7.92
CA PRO A 144 -7.94 -7.48 -7.06
C PRO A 144 -7.02 -6.42 -7.68
N GLN A 145 -7.48 -5.19 -7.60
CA GLN A 145 -6.83 -4.01 -8.14
C GLN A 145 -6.61 -3.01 -7.00
N VAL A 146 -5.42 -2.45 -6.93
CA VAL A 146 -5.04 -1.40 -5.99
C VAL A 146 -4.91 -0.10 -6.74
N TYR A 147 -5.68 0.88 -6.30
CA TYR A 147 -5.63 2.26 -6.77
C TYR A 147 -5.06 3.14 -5.65
N LEU A 148 -4.32 4.19 -6.00
CA LEU A 148 -3.91 5.22 -5.05
C LEU A 148 -4.66 6.51 -5.33
N GLU A 149 -5.35 7.00 -4.31
CA GLU A 149 -5.83 8.36 -4.23
C GLU A 149 -4.74 9.24 -3.63
N PHE A 150 -4.25 10.17 -4.44
CA PHE A 150 -3.25 11.17 -4.06
C PHE A 150 -3.91 12.40 -3.44
N PRO A 151 -3.19 13.17 -2.62
CA PRO A 151 -3.74 14.38 -2.02
C PRO A 151 -3.99 15.47 -3.10
N PRO A 152 -4.86 16.46 -2.82
CA PRO A 152 -5.31 17.44 -3.83
C PRO A 152 -4.19 18.19 -4.54
N GLU A 153 -3.08 18.49 -3.85
CA GLU A 153 -1.91 19.16 -4.41
C GLU A 153 -1.23 18.39 -5.54
N ALA A 154 -1.45 17.07 -5.64
CA ALA A 154 -0.95 16.26 -6.75
C ALA A 154 -1.71 16.50 -8.06
N GLY A 155 -2.85 17.19 -8.03
CA GLY A 155 -3.63 17.52 -9.24
C GLY A 155 -4.26 16.31 -9.95
N HIS A 156 -4.24 15.13 -9.33
CA HIS A 156 -4.80 13.91 -9.92
C HIS A 156 -6.34 13.94 -9.87
N PRO A 157 -7.04 13.78 -11.02
CA PRO A 157 -8.50 13.93 -11.06
C PRO A 157 -9.25 12.76 -10.42
N ALA A 158 -8.62 11.58 -10.32
CA ALA A 158 -9.19 10.36 -9.74
C ALA A 158 -8.07 9.44 -9.21
N PRO A 159 -8.40 8.40 -8.43
CA PRO A 159 -7.44 7.37 -8.02
C PRO A 159 -6.79 6.66 -9.23
N PHE A 160 -5.49 6.39 -9.14
CA PHE A 160 -4.70 5.75 -10.22
C PHE A 160 -4.50 4.28 -9.92
N LEU A 161 -4.65 3.39 -10.91
CA LEU A 161 -4.24 2.00 -10.77
C LEU A 161 -2.73 1.91 -10.55
N LYS A 162 -2.32 1.19 -9.51
CA LYS A 162 -0.92 1.06 -9.07
C LYS A 162 -0.47 -0.39 -8.91
N GLY A 163 -1.41 -1.32 -8.85
CA GLY A 163 -1.10 -2.75 -8.87
C GLY A 163 -2.34 -3.58 -9.10
N PHE A 164 -2.16 -4.76 -9.68
CA PHE A 164 -3.20 -5.77 -9.77
C PHE A 164 -2.53 -7.13 -9.86
N GLN A 165 -3.20 -8.16 -9.38
CA GLN A 165 -2.70 -9.53 -9.44
C GLN A 165 -3.87 -10.46 -9.71
N LYS A 166 -3.71 -11.44 -10.59
CA LYS A 166 -4.74 -12.47 -10.78
C LYS A 166 -4.50 -13.57 -9.74
N THR A 167 -5.55 -13.95 -9.02
CA THR A 167 -5.47 -15.03 -8.03
C THR A 167 -5.25 -16.38 -8.74
N PRO A 168 -4.72 -17.39 -8.03
CA PRO A 168 -4.98 -18.78 -8.38
C PRO A 168 -6.50 -19.06 -8.37
N VAL A 169 -6.89 -20.27 -8.79
CA VAL A 169 -8.28 -20.71 -8.61
C VAL A 169 -8.54 -20.83 -7.12
N ILE A 170 -9.58 -20.16 -6.62
CA ILE A 170 -10.02 -20.24 -5.22
C ILE A 170 -11.28 -21.10 -5.18
N LEU A 171 -11.27 -22.19 -4.42
CA LEU A 171 -12.44 -23.06 -4.29
C LEU A 171 -13.52 -22.41 -3.42
N PRO A 172 -14.80 -22.81 -3.55
CA PRO A 172 -15.87 -22.32 -2.70
C PRO A 172 -15.54 -22.39 -1.20
N GLY A 173 -15.67 -21.26 -0.50
CA GLY A 173 -15.38 -21.14 0.93
C GLY A 173 -13.91 -20.88 1.29
N GLU A 174 -12.97 -21.13 0.37
CA GLU A 174 -11.54 -20.91 0.57
C GLU A 174 -11.14 -19.44 0.43
N SER A 175 -9.96 -19.11 0.97
CA SER A 175 -9.39 -17.78 0.93
C SER A 175 -7.97 -17.77 0.38
N GLN A 176 -7.62 -16.69 -0.30
CA GLN A 176 -6.29 -16.41 -0.79
C GLN A 176 -5.81 -15.08 -0.21
N GLU A 177 -4.62 -15.09 0.37
CA GLU A 177 -3.93 -13.87 0.78
C GLU A 177 -3.17 -13.27 -0.41
N MET A 178 -3.30 -11.96 -0.61
CA MET A 178 -2.64 -11.21 -1.68
C MET A 178 -1.85 -10.07 -1.09
N VAL A 179 -0.61 -9.92 -1.56
CA VAL A 179 0.31 -8.86 -1.11
C VAL A 179 0.67 -7.97 -2.30
N PHE A 180 0.37 -6.69 -2.20
CA PHE A 180 0.71 -5.68 -3.20
C PHE A 180 1.90 -4.86 -2.73
N HIS A 181 2.98 -4.90 -3.51
CA HIS A 181 4.18 -4.13 -3.27
C HIS A 181 4.12 -2.82 -4.07
N LEU A 182 3.99 -1.70 -3.36
CA LEU A 182 4.04 -0.35 -3.90
C LEU A 182 5.44 0.20 -3.71
N THR A 183 6.18 0.31 -4.82
CA THR A 183 7.53 0.88 -4.80
C THR A 183 7.49 2.39 -4.58
N ASP A 184 8.62 2.99 -4.21
CA ASP A 184 8.76 4.45 -4.16
C ASP A 184 8.29 5.16 -5.44
N GLN A 185 8.52 4.57 -6.63
CA GLN A 185 8.02 5.12 -7.88
C GLN A 185 6.49 5.17 -7.93
N GLU A 186 5.82 4.14 -7.43
CA GLU A 186 4.36 4.10 -7.42
C GLU A 186 3.74 5.10 -6.45
N LEU A 187 4.49 5.50 -5.43
CA LEU A 187 4.08 6.46 -4.40
C LEU A 187 4.34 7.93 -4.79
N ARG A 188 4.95 8.18 -5.95
CA ARG A 188 5.25 9.54 -6.44
C ARG A 188 4.23 10.05 -7.45
N TYR A 189 4.12 11.38 -7.52
CA TYR A 189 3.41 12.11 -8.57
C TYR A 189 4.33 13.15 -9.20
N TYR A 190 4.07 13.57 -10.43
CA TYR A 190 4.89 14.58 -11.09
C TYR A 190 4.36 15.97 -10.77
N ASP A 191 5.21 16.83 -10.20
CA ASP A 191 4.91 18.23 -9.93
C ASP A 191 5.47 19.09 -11.08
N PRO A 192 4.61 19.70 -11.93
CA PRO A 192 5.05 20.51 -13.05
C PRO A 192 5.66 21.86 -12.63
N HIS A 193 5.39 22.36 -11.43
CA HIS A 193 6.00 23.60 -10.92
C HIS A 193 7.44 23.37 -10.47
N LEU A 194 7.72 22.19 -9.91
CA LEU A 194 9.05 21.79 -9.47
C LEU A 194 9.81 20.97 -10.52
N GLU A 195 9.17 20.68 -11.65
CA GLU A 195 9.66 19.83 -12.76
C GLU A 195 10.24 18.48 -12.30
N LYS A 196 9.68 17.90 -11.23
CA LYS A 196 10.22 16.69 -10.61
C LYS A 196 9.13 15.78 -10.05
N TRP A 197 9.50 14.52 -9.82
CA TRP A 197 8.68 13.61 -9.06
C TRP A 197 8.68 13.99 -7.58
N ALA A 198 7.51 14.35 -7.07
CA ALA A 198 7.26 14.65 -5.67
C ALA A 198 6.67 13.42 -4.96
N ARG A 199 6.89 13.34 -3.65
CA ARG A 199 6.37 12.28 -2.78
C ARG A 199 5.43 12.91 -1.75
N PRO A 200 4.16 12.50 -1.67
CA PRO A 200 3.21 13.04 -0.69
C PRO A 200 3.51 12.53 0.72
N ALA A 201 2.97 13.21 1.74
CA ALA A 201 3.05 12.75 3.12
C ALA A 201 2.22 11.47 3.33
N SER A 202 1.01 11.44 2.76
CA SER A 202 0.11 10.29 2.82
C SER A 202 -0.66 10.11 1.50
N VAL A 203 -1.17 8.90 1.30
CA VAL A 203 -2.09 8.53 0.21
C VAL A 203 -3.15 7.58 0.76
N THR A 204 -4.27 7.42 0.05
CA THR A 204 -5.25 6.37 0.36
C THR A 204 -5.18 5.27 -0.69
N ALA A 205 -4.91 4.04 -0.25
CA ALA A 205 -5.00 2.87 -1.11
C ALA A 205 -6.43 2.33 -1.14
N LEU A 206 -6.99 2.27 -2.34
CA LEU A 206 -8.33 1.75 -2.60
C LEU A 206 -8.19 0.38 -3.29
N ILE A 207 -8.70 -0.66 -2.67
CA ILE A 207 -8.59 -2.04 -3.15
C ILE A 207 -9.98 -2.52 -3.58
N GLY A 208 -10.09 -3.08 -4.78
CA GLY A 208 -11.37 -3.44 -5.36
C GLY A 208 -11.31 -4.38 -6.55
N GLU A 209 -12.48 -4.68 -7.10
CA GLU A 209 -12.67 -5.51 -8.29
C GLU A 209 -12.66 -4.69 -9.60
N SER A 210 -12.84 -3.38 -9.50
CA SER A 210 -12.78 -2.42 -10.61
C SER A 210 -12.61 -1.00 -10.07
N ALA A 211 -12.40 -0.02 -10.94
CA ALA A 211 -12.31 1.40 -10.55
C ALA A 211 -13.61 1.95 -9.90
N LYS A 212 -14.74 1.23 -9.98
CA LYS A 212 -16.02 1.62 -9.35
C LYS A 212 -16.53 0.61 -8.31
N ASP A 213 -15.86 -0.53 -8.12
CA ASP A 213 -16.18 -1.53 -7.10
C ASP A 213 -15.02 -1.60 -6.11
N ILE A 214 -14.96 -0.62 -5.22
CA ILE A 214 -13.95 -0.49 -4.17
C ILE A 214 -14.49 -1.14 -2.89
N ARG A 215 -13.71 -2.06 -2.32
CA ARG A 215 -14.12 -2.94 -1.21
C ARG A 215 -13.32 -2.73 0.06
N ALA A 216 -12.12 -2.17 -0.08
CA ALA A 216 -11.26 -1.81 1.03
C ALA A 216 -10.59 -0.45 0.76
N SER A 217 -10.40 0.32 1.82
CA SER A 217 -9.75 1.63 1.80
C SER A 217 -8.76 1.68 2.95
N VAL A 218 -7.48 1.85 2.63
CA VAL A 218 -6.38 1.81 3.57
C VAL A 218 -5.62 3.13 3.50
N PRO A 219 -5.71 4.01 4.51
CA PRO A 219 -4.87 5.20 4.58
C PRO A 219 -3.41 4.78 4.81
N LEU A 220 -2.49 5.40 4.07
CA LEU A 220 -1.08 5.08 4.07
C LEU A 220 -0.24 6.33 4.31
N GLU A 221 0.53 6.31 5.39
CA GLU A 221 1.64 7.25 5.57
C GLU A 221 2.81 6.84 4.66
N VAL A 222 3.20 7.76 3.79
CA VAL A 222 4.20 7.62 2.72
C VAL A 222 5.50 8.31 3.10
N SER A 223 5.45 9.45 3.79
CA SER A 223 6.67 10.08 4.30
C SER A 223 7.22 9.24 5.46
N GLY A 224 8.36 8.61 5.22
CA GLY A 224 9.29 8.18 6.28
C GLY A 224 9.97 9.39 6.91
N GLY A 225 9.21 10.39 7.35
CA GLY A 225 9.72 11.27 8.37
C GLY A 225 9.93 10.37 9.58
N SER A 226 11.17 10.08 9.92
CA SER A 226 11.48 9.77 11.31
C SER A 226 10.76 10.85 12.11
N SER A 227 9.73 10.46 12.84
CA SER A 227 9.12 11.35 13.80
C SER A 227 10.26 11.71 14.74
N GLY A 228 10.82 12.91 14.56
CA GLY A 228 11.92 13.42 15.37
C GLY A 228 11.60 13.39 16.87
N TRP A 229 10.34 13.09 17.22
CA TRP A 229 9.90 12.77 18.55
C TRP A 229 10.66 11.62 19.22
N THR A 230 11.07 10.56 18.53
CA THR A 230 11.94 9.52 19.16
C THR A 230 13.33 10.06 19.47
N PHE A 231 13.88 10.93 18.60
CA PHE A 231 15.11 11.66 18.86
C PHE A 231 14.97 12.61 20.06
N TRP A 232 13.86 13.34 20.17
CA TRP A 232 13.59 14.21 21.31
C TRP A 232 13.35 13.43 22.62
N ILE A 233 12.72 12.25 22.58
CA ILE A 233 12.55 11.38 23.76
C ILE A 233 13.91 10.83 24.22
N VAL A 234 14.73 10.32 23.30
CA VAL A 234 16.06 9.79 23.63
C VAL A 234 16.97 10.91 24.13
N LEU A 235 16.91 12.09 23.52
CA LEU A 235 17.65 13.27 23.98
C LEU A 235 17.20 13.74 25.37
N ALA A 236 15.89 13.76 25.63
CA ALA A 236 15.34 14.10 26.95
C ALA A 236 15.77 13.10 28.04
N LEU A 237 15.77 11.79 27.72
CA LEU A 237 16.25 10.75 28.63
C LEU A 237 17.75 10.86 28.92
N LEU A 238 18.57 11.15 27.90
CA LEU A 238 20.02 11.37 28.08
C LEU A 238 20.33 12.62 28.91
N LEU A 239 19.59 13.71 28.71
CA LEU A 239 19.72 14.93 29.52
C LEU A 239 19.28 14.69 30.98
N ALA A 240 18.20 13.93 31.20
CA ALA A 240 17.75 13.56 32.54
C ALA A 240 18.77 12.68 33.28
N LEU A 241 19.36 11.68 32.59
CA LEU A 241 20.45 10.86 33.13
C LEU A 241 21.69 11.70 33.48
N GLY A 242 22.07 12.64 32.59
CA GLY A 242 23.14 13.58 32.84
C GLY A 242 22.90 14.43 34.10
N ALA A 243 21.69 14.96 34.28
CA ALA A 243 21.31 15.71 35.47
C ALA A 243 21.40 14.88 36.76
N VAL A 244 20.97 13.62 36.74
CA VAL A 244 21.07 12.72 37.91
C VAL A 244 22.53 12.45 38.30
N VAL A 245 23.42 12.29 37.32
CA VAL A 245 24.86 12.09 37.57
C VAL A 245 25.48 13.35 38.18
N VAL A 246 25.18 14.53 37.65
CA VAL A 246 25.69 15.81 38.17
C VAL A 246 25.19 16.05 39.61
N ILE A 247 23.90 15.82 39.88
CA ILE A 247 23.33 15.95 41.23
C ILE A 247 23.99 14.94 42.18
N SER A 248 24.20 13.69 41.75
CA SER A 248 24.86 12.66 42.57
C SER A 248 26.31 13.02 42.90
N LEU A 249 27.05 13.60 41.95
CA LEU A 249 28.41 14.08 42.16
C LEU A 249 28.44 15.31 43.07
N ALA A 250 27.51 16.25 42.92
CA ALA A 250 27.37 17.42 43.79
C ALA A 250 27.04 17.01 45.24
N VAL A 251 26.12 16.05 45.44
CA VAL A 251 25.79 15.50 46.76
C VAL A 251 27.00 14.77 47.38
N ARG A 252 27.74 13.98 46.60
CA ARG A 252 29.00 13.36 47.08
C ARG A 252 30.05 14.41 47.45
N HIS A 253 30.18 15.48 46.67
CA HIS A 253 31.13 16.56 46.97
C HIS A 253 30.74 17.34 48.23
N ALA A 254 29.44 17.63 48.41
CA ALA A 254 28.92 18.28 49.62
C ALA A 254 29.13 17.41 50.87
N ARG A 255 28.85 16.10 50.79
CA ARG A 255 29.13 15.16 51.90
C ARG A 255 30.62 15.08 52.24
N ARG A 256 31.51 15.13 51.25
CA ARG A 256 32.96 15.17 51.48
C ARG A 256 33.45 16.47 52.13
N ARG A 257 32.80 17.61 51.86
CA ARG A 257 33.11 18.88 52.56
C ARG A 257 32.62 18.85 54.01
N SER A 258 31.40 18.38 54.26
CA SER A 258 30.86 18.23 55.62
C SER A 258 31.71 17.31 56.50
N ALA A 259 32.19 16.18 55.96
CA ALA A 259 33.07 15.28 56.70
C ALA A 259 34.48 15.86 56.95
N ARG A 260 34.92 16.85 56.16
CA ARG A 260 36.20 17.54 56.35
C ARG A 260 36.12 18.61 57.43
N ASP A 261 34.96 19.26 57.55
CA ASP A 261 34.72 20.26 58.60
C ASP A 261 34.49 19.61 59.97
N GLU A 262 33.92 18.40 60.04
CA GLU A 262 33.81 17.63 61.30
C GLU A 262 35.16 17.01 61.74
N GLY A 263 36.05 16.65 60.80
CA GLY A 263 37.38 16.10 61.12
C GLY A 263 38.40 17.12 61.63
N MET A 264 38.12 18.42 61.55
CA MET A 264 39.02 19.49 62.01
C MET A 264 38.78 19.89 63.48
N LEU A 265 37.73 19.36 64.13
CA LEU A 265 37.35 19.66 65.52
C LEU A 265 37.71 18.56 66.54
N SER A 266 38.36 17.46 66.12
CA SER A 266 38.67 16.32 67.02
C SER A 266 40.13 15.85 66.98
N GLY A 267 41.09 16.78 66.83
CA GLY A 267 42.53 16.47 66.81
C GLY A 267 43.28 17.01 68.03
N GLN A 268 43.11 16.39 69.21
CA GLN A 268 44.01 16.56 70.35
C GLN A 268 44.11 15.25 71.16
N CYS A 269 45.35 14.88 71.48
CA CYS A 269 45.84 13.86 72.44
C CYS A 269 46.28 12.48 71.90
N GLY A 270 47.48 12.06 72.34
CA GLY A 270 48.01 10.69 72.42
C GLY A 270 48.80 10.24 71.19
N GLU A 271 50.13 10.36 71.10
CA GLU A 271 51.19 9.71 71.89
C GLU A 271 51.41 8.22 71.52
N ASP A 272 52.65 7.98 71.06
CA ASP A 272 53.50 6.82 71.28
C ASP A 272 53.47 5.53 70.42
N THR A 273 54.71 5.15 70.09
CA THR A 273 55.31 3.80 69.95
C THR A 273 55.39 3.09 68.59
N SER A 274 56.63 3.07 68.09
CA SER A 274 57.47 1.93 67.67
C SER A 274 57.01 0.97 66.56
N ASP A 275 57.82 0.95 65.49
CA ASP A 275 58.57 -0.19 64.98
C ASP A 275 57.92 -1.59 65.05
N GLU A 276 57.73 -2.23 63.90
CA GLU A 276 58.61 -3.35 63.53
C GLU A 276 58.38 -3.84 62.09
N ASP A 277 59.49 -4.31 61.55
CA ASP A 277 59.79 -4.67 60.19
C ASP A 277 59.32 -6.08 59.79
N SER A 278 59.05 -6.21 58.50
CA SER A 278 59.56 -7.27 57.61
C SER A 278 59.00 -8.70 57.60
N TYR A 279 59.35 -9.34 56.48
CA TYR A 279 59.21 -10.74 56.04
C TYR A 279 57.89 -11.11 55.33
N SER A 280 57.88 -11.68 54.12
CA SER A 280 58.93 -12.01 53.14
C SER A 280 58.25 -12.59 51.89
N SER A 281 58.99 -12.54 50.77
CA SER A 281 59.16 -13.60 49.76
C SER A 281 57.88 -14.20 49.12
N SER A 282 57.73 -14.37 47.83
CA SER A 282 58.64 -14.34 46.67
C SER A 282 57.87 -15.12 45.60
N ASN A 283 57.96 -14.65 44.36
CA ASN A 283 58.10 -15.48 43.15
C ASN A 283 56.95 -16.41 42.75
N ASP A 284 56.69 -16.68 41.49
CA ASP A 284 57.19 -16.18 40.20
C ASP A 284 56.21 -16.78 39.17
N ASP A 285 56.09 -16.09 38.02
CA ASP A 285 56.01 -16.65 36.65
C ASP A 285 55.00 -17.77 36.31
N SER A 286 54.36 -17.82 35.14
CA SER A 286 54.68 -17.20 33.85
C SER A 286 53.56 -17.47 32.82
N SER A 287 53.51 -16.53 31.87
CA SER A 287 53.27 -16.68 30.42
C SER A 287 52.00 -17.32 29.86
N ALA A 288 51.35 -16.49 29.04
CA ALA A 288 50.71 -16.88 27.80
C ALA A 288 51.74 -17.39 26.76
N ALA A 289 51.45 -18.53 26.15
CA ALA A 289 51.51 -18.88 24.72
C ALA A 289 51.12 -20.35 24.55
#